data_AF-A0A2T5AIY3-F1
#
_entry.id   AF-A0A2T5AIY3-F1
#
_cell.length_a   1.000
_cell.length_b   1.000
_cell.length_c   1.000
_cell.angle_alpha   90.00
_cell.angle_beta   90.00
_cell.angle_gamma   90.00
#
_symmetry.space_group_name_H-M   'P 1'
#
loop_
_entity.id
_entity.type
_entity.pdbx_description
1 polymer ?
#
loop_
_entity_poly.entity_id
_entity_poly.type
_entity_poly.pdbx_seq_one_letter_code
_entity_poly.pdbx_strand_id
1 'polypeptide(L)'
;MADRDAALPLLERLPRQYFSIRLVWADSGYAGRLVDRAAEKCQLTLEIVKRTDDTSGFVVLPRRWMVERTLSWLMRSRRLVRDYETLPAMHEAMVL
;
A
#
# COMPACT_ATOMS: atom_id res chain seq x y z
N MET A 1 -1.01 11.78 -9.63
CA MET A 1 -0.44 10.44 -9.84
C MET A 1 -1.08 9.53 -8.80
N ALA A 2 -1.83 8.51 -9.22
CA ALA A 2 -2.51 7.63 -8.27
C ALA A 2 -1.51 6.60 -7.74
N ASP A 3 -1.69 6.14 -6.50
CA ASP A 3 -0.79 5.16 -5.89
C ASP A 3 -0.71 3.84 -6.70
N ARG A 4 -1.82 3.47 -7.35
CA ARG A 4 -1.89 2.35 -8.30
C ARG A 4 -0.90 2.47 -9.47
N ASP A 5 -0.62 3.68 -9.94
CA ASP A 5 0.34 3.92 -11.03
C ASP A 5 1.79 3.70 -10.55
N ALA A 6 2.07 3.98 -9.28
CA ALA A 6 3.37 3.77 -8.64
C ALA A 6 3.62 2.29 -8.26
N ALA A 7 2.55 1.51 -8.07
CA ALA A 7 2.65 0.11 -7.68
C ALA A 7 3.30 -0.78 -8.74
N LEU A 8 3.05 -0.52 -10.03
CA LEU A 8 3.57 -1.37 -11.11
C LEU A 8 5.12 -1.31 -11.22
N PRO A 9 5.77 -0.12 -11.25
CA PRO A 9 7.23 -0.04 -11.19
C PRO A 9 7.85 -0.72 -9.96
N LEU A 10 7.16 -0.71 -8.82
CA LEU A 10 7.58 -1.40 -7.60
C LEU A 10 7.55 -2.91 -7.78
N LEU A 11 6.46 -3.45 -8.33
CA LEU A 11 6.31 -4.88 -8.62
C LEU A 11 7.31 -5.37 -9.68
N GLU A 12 7.66 -4.55 -10.68
CA GLU A 12 8.67 -4.89 -11.69
C GLU A 12 10.10 -4.97 -11.11
N ARG A 13 10.39 -4.23 -10.03
CA ARG A 13 11.69 -4.25 -9.34
C ARG A 13 11.83 -5.41 -8.37
N LEU A 14 10.72 -5.89 -7.82
CA LEU A 14 10.66 -6.95 -6.82
C LEU A 14 11.40 -8.24 -7.23
N PRO A 15 11.14 -8.86 -8.40
CA PRO A 15 11.81 -10.10 -8.78
C PRO A 15 13.31 -9.90 -9.06
N ARG A 16 13.73 -8.68 -9.40
CA ARG A 16 15.15 -8.35 -9.64
C ARG A 16 15.96 -8.24 -8.35
N GLN A 17 15.35 -7.75 -7.28
CA GLN A 17 16.02 -7.55 -5.99
C GLN A 17 15.78 -8.69 -5.01
N TYR A 18 14.61 -9.32 -5.08
CA TYR A 18 14.13 -10.32 -4.14
C TYR A 18 13.44 -11.46 -4.89
N PHE A 19 14.25 -12.27 -5.58
CA PHE A 19 13.78 -13.35 -6.44
C PHE A 19 12.97 -14.44 -5.72
N SER A 20 13.03 -14.53 -4.39
CA SER A 20 12.26 -15.49 -3.58
C SER A 20 10.82 -15.06 -3.31
N ILE A 21 10.50 -13.79 -3.50
CA ILE A 21 9.14 -13.29 -3.26
C ILE A 21 8.26 -13.75 -4.43
N ARG A 22 7.16 -14.43 -4.08
CA ARG A 22 6.17 -14.98 -5.03
C ARG A 22 4.76 -14.46 -4.78
N LEU A 23 4.47 -14.06 -3.55
CA LEU A 23 3.15 -13.62 -3.11
C LEU A 23 3.21 -12.21 -2.55
N VAL A 24 2.31 -11.35 -3.02
CA VAL A 24 2.13 -9.98 -2.55
C VAL A 24 0.67 -9.78 -2.18
N TRP A 25 0.41 -9.13 -1.05
CA TRP A 25 -0.94 -8.73 -0.65
C TRP A 25 -1.17 -7.26 -0.94
N ALA A 26 -2.36 -6.94 -1.43
CA ALA A 26 -2.79 -5.56 -1.64
C ALA A 26 -4.26 -5.37 -1.25
N ASP A 27 -4.68 -4.13 -0.99
CA ASP A 27 -6.07 -3.83 -0.68
C ASP A 27 -6.94 -3.75 -1.94
N SER A 28 -8.25 -3.54 -1.74
CA SER A 28 -9.22 -3.41 -2.83
C SER A 28 -8.94 -2.25 -3.80
N GLY A 29 -8.17 -1.25 -3.40
CA GLY A 29 -7.78 -0.11 -4.22
C GLY A 29 -6.80 -0.47 -5.35
N TYR A 30 -6.10 -1.60 -5.24
CA TYR A 30 -5.19 -2.10 -6.27
C TYR A 30 -5.79 -3.19 -7.18
N ALA A 31 -7.09 -3.48 -7.02
CA ALA A 31 -7.77 -4.45 -7.86
C ALA A 31 -7.80 -4.04 -9.34
N GLY A 32 -7.98 -5.03 -10.22
CA GLY A 32 -8.09 -4.85 -11.67
C GLY A 32 -6.76 -5.05 -12.38
N ARG A 33 -6.45 -4.18 -13.36
CA ARG A 33 -5.32 -4.34 -14.30
C ARG A 33 -3.96 -4.57 -13.64
N LEU A 34 -3.76 -4.13 -12.40
CA LEU A 34 -2.49 -4.35 -11.70
C LEU A 34 -2.27 -5.83 -11.37
N VAL A 35 -3.33 -6.57 -11.02
CA VAL A 35 -3.27 -8.01 -10.72
C VAL A 35 -2.83 -8.78 -11.97
N ASP A 36 -3.48 -8.48 -13.11
CA ASP A 36 -3.16 -9.12 -14.39
C ASP A 36 -1.70 -8.84 -14.78
N ARG A 37 -1.27 -7.58 -14.68
CA ARG A 37 0.11 -7.17 -14.99
C ARG A 37 1.15 -7.80 -14.06
N ALA A 38 0.84 -7.96 -12.77
CA ALA A 38 1.74 -8.61 -11.82
C ALA A 38 1.97 -10.08 -12.18
N ALA A 39 0.90 -10.78 -12.58
CA ALA A 39 0.99 -12.17 -13.03
C ALA A 39 1.76 -12.29 -14.35
N GLU A 40 1.39 -11.49 -15.37
CA GLU A 40 1.97 -11.58 -16.71
C GLU A 40 3.45 -11.13 -16.77
N LYS A 41 3.78 -10.01 -16.14
CA LYS A 41 5.11 -9.39 -16.28
C LYS A 41 6.09 -9.75 -15.18
N CYS A 42 5.60 -9.99 -13.96
CA CYS A 42 6.45 -10.12 -12.79
C CYS A 42 6.49 -11.56 -12.25
N GLN A 43 5.66 -12.47 -12.77
CA GLN A 43 5.47 -13.83 -12.24
C GLN A 43 5.16 -13.82 -10.73
N LEU A 44 4.41 -12.81 -10.28
CA LEU A 44 4.00 -12.61 -8.90
C LEU A 44 2.50 -12.88 -8.75
N THR A 45 2.11 -13.54 -7.67
CA THR A 45 0.72 -13.65 -7.26
C THR A 45 0.35 -12.43 -6.43
N LEU A 46 -0.58 -11.61 -6.91
CA LEU A 46 -1.13 -10.47 -6.17
C LEU A 46 -2.49 -10.83 -5.58
N GLU A 47 -2.53 -11.10 -4.27
CA GLU A 47 -3.76 -11.39 -3.54
C GLU A 47 -4.41 -10.09 -3.04
N ILE A 48 -5.63 -9.82 -3.54
CA ILE A 48 -6.41 -8.67 -3.09
C ILE A 48 -7.20 -9.02 -1.84
N VAL A 49 -6.89 -8.36 -0.73
CA VAL A 49 -7.63 -8.46 0.53
C VAL A 49 -8.80 -7.47 0.49
N LYS A 50 -10.01 -7.99 0.32
CA LYS A 50 -11.26 -7.23 0.34
C LYS A 50 -12.01 -7.43 1.65
N ARG A 51 -12.74 -6.39 2.07
CA ARG A 51 -13.80 -6.53 3.07
C ARG A 51 -14.99 -7.22 2.42
N THR A 52 -15.61 -8.15 3.14
CA THR A 52 -16.92 -8.70 2.76
C THR A 52 -17.99 -7.64 3.04
N ASP A 53 -18.78 -7.30 2.01
CA ASP A 53 -19.83 -6.29 2.13
C ASP A 53 -21.06 -6.78 2.93
N ASP A 54 -21.17 -8.10 3.14
CA ASP A 54 -22.25 -8.75 3.90
C ASP A 54 -22.09 -8.68 5.43
N THR A 55 -21.05 -8.02 5.94
CA THR A 55 -20.78 -7.99 7.39
C THR A 55 -21.02 -6.60 7.96
N SER A 56 -22.04 -6.48 8.80
CA SER A 56 -22.29 -5.26 9.58
C SER A 56 -21.30 -5.14 10.74
N GLY A 57 -20.62 -4.00 10.85
CA GLY A 57 -19.69 -3.70 11.96
C GLY A 57 -18.21 -3.76 11.58
N PHE A 58 -17.33 -3.74 12.59
CA PHE A 58 -15.89 -3.81 12.38
C PHE A 58 -15.45 -5.25 12.17
N VAL A 59 -14.83 -5.52 11.02
CA VAL A 59 -14.26 -6.83 10.69
C VAL A 59 -12.75 -6.69 10.56
N VAL A 60 -12.02 -7.52 11.30
CA VAL A 60 -10.57 -7.60 11.18
C VAL A 60 -10.21 -8.26 9.86
N LEU A 61 -9.60 -7.50 8.96
CA LEU A 61 -9.09 -8.06 7.70
C LEU A 61 -7.83 -8.89 7.96
N PRO A 62 -7.74 -10.11 7.42
CA PRO A 62 -6.55 -10.94 7.59
C PRO A 62 -5.32 -10.21 7.02
N ARG A 63 -4.19 -10.32 7.73
CA ARG A 63 -2.86 -9.79 7.35
C ARG A 63 -2.71 -8.26 7.29
N ARG A 64 -3.80 -7.49 7.26
CA ARG A 64 -3.76 -6.00 7.23
C ARG A 64 -3.01 -5.39 8.43
N TRP A 65 -3.15 -6.00 9.60
CA TRP A 65 -2.47 -5.58 10.83
C TRP A 65 -0.93 -5.55 10.70
N MET A 66 -0.33 -6.37 9.81
CA MET A 66 1.11 -6.37 9.61
C MET A 66 1.60 -5.06 8.95
N VAL A 67 0.83 -4.54 7.99
CA VAL A 67 1.12 -3.27 7.33
C VAL A 67 0.95 -2.13 8.34
N GLU A 68 -0.19 -2.10 9.03
CA GLU A 68 -0.50 -1.05 10.02
C GLU A 68 0.51 -1.04 11.17
N ARG A 69 0.97 -2.21 11.64
CA ARG A 69 2.03 -2.32 12.64
C ARG A 69 3.34 -1.74 12.13
N THR A 70 3.73 -2.08 10.90
CA THR A 70 4.96 -1.57 10.30
C THR A 70 4.89 -0.04 10.18
N LEU A 71 3.78 0.50 9.67
CA LEU A 71 3.54 1.93 9.61
C LEU A 71 3.56 2.57 11.00
N SER A 72 2.95 1.93 12.01
CA SER A 72 2.98 2.41 13.40
C SER A 72 4.40 2.51 13.95
N TRP A 73 5.27 1.54 13.65
CA TRP A 73 6.68 1.60 14.01
C TRP A 73 7.44 2.71 13.28
N LEU A 74 7.17 2.90 11.99
CA LEU A 74 7.76 3.97 11.20
C LEU A 74 7.30 5.34 11.70
N MET A 75 6.01 5.51 12.01
CA MET A 75 5.47 6.76 12.56
C MET A 75 5.99 7.06 13.97
N ARG A 76 6.18 6.03 14.81
CA ARG A 76 6.80 6.21 16.12
C ARG A 76 8.28 6.59 16.02
N SER A 77 8.94 6.20 14.94
CA SER A 77 10.30 6.61 14.62
C SER A 77 10.28 8.04 14.06
N ARG A 78 10.52 9.05 14.92
CA ARG A 78 10.40 10.50 14.63
C ARG A 78 11.05 10.99 13.32
N ARG A 79 11.95 10.22 12.69
CA ARG A 79 12.59 10.53 11.41
C ARG A 79 11.68 10.38 10.18
N LEU A 80 10.59 9.63 10.27
CA LEU A 80 9.68 9.38 9.13
C LEU A 80 8.33 10.08 9.28
N VAL A 81 8.05 10.66 10.44
CA VAL A 81 6.68 11.06 10.79
C VAL A 81 6.31 12.49 10.39
N ARG A 82 7.27 13.30 9.96
CA ARG A 82 7.02 14.71 9.61
C ARG A 82 7.98 15.17 8.53
N ASP A 83 7.47 15.31 7.31
CA ASP A 83 7.74 16.57 6.64
C ASP A 83 7.08 17.61 7.54
N TYR A 84 7.87 18.27 8.39
CA TYR A 84 7.34 19.47 9.02
C TYR A 84 7.06 20.39 7.86
N GLU A 85 5.81 20.78 7.65
CA GLU A 85 5.49 21.96 6.87
C GLU A 85 6.33 23.09 7.48
N THR A 86 7.49 23.34 6.88
CA THR A 86 8.52 24.20 7.48
C THR A 86 8.07 25.67 7.44
N LEU A 87 6.94 25.93 6.78
CA LEU A 87 6.34 27.24 6.53
C LEU A 87 4.85 27.23 6.90
N PRO A 88 4.39 28.13 7.77
CA PRO A 88 2.97 28.30 8.12
C PRO A 88 2.04 28.53 6.92
N ALA A 89 2.57 29.07 5.81
CA ALA A 89 1.80 29.37 4.60
C ALA A 89 1.21 28.12 3.91
N MET A 90 1.77 26.94 4.13
CA MET A 90 1.25 25.71 3.51
C MET A 90 -0.02 25.20 4.21
N HIS A 91 -0.18 25.50 5.50
CA HIS A 91 -1.33 25.08 6.31
C HIS A 91 -2.62 25.83 5.95
N GLU A 92 -2.52 27.07 5.46
CA GLU A 92 -3.69 27.88 5.07
C GLU A 92 -4.45 27.27 3.88
N ALA A 93 -3.76 26.54 2.99
CA ALA A 93 -4.37 25.92 1.80
C ALA A 93 -5.22 24.67 2.10
N MET A 94 -5.14 24.12 3.31
CA MET A 94 -5.89 22.92 3.71
C MET A 94 -7.09 23.22 4.62
N VAL A 95 -7.22 24.46 5.10
CA VAL A 95 -8.31 24.91 5.98
C VAL A 95 -9.35 25.76 5.22
N LEU A 96 -9.04 26.19 3.99
CA LEU A 96 -9.96 26.86 3.07
C LEU A 96 -10.55 25.87 2.06
#